data_AF-A0A6S7ITS6-F1
#
_entry.id   AF-A0A6S7ITS6-F1
#
_cell.length_a   1.000
_cell.length_b   1.000
_cell.length_c   1.000
_cell.angle_alpha   90.00
_cell.angle_beta   90.00
_cell.angle_gamma   90.00
#
_symmetry.space_group_name_H-M   'P 1'
#
loop_
_entity.id
_entity.type
_entity.pdbx_description
1 polymer ?
#
loop_
_entity_poly.entity_id
_entity_poly.type
_entity_poly.pdbx_seq_one_letter_code
_entity_poly.pdbx_strand_id
1 'polypeptide(L)'
;MYFEQVLHGTNKSLPASDQKLMILLPDAVKNIVSWLVDKPKSLLANEIIWNVIRDLINALPEPFREAQEKYIQRFSNVKGTASRSKTCTRLTDSYFAYATALLFVNENLSEDARIKAAAEMFREIKSEFIDGLEEQTWMDNATRAQARLKLKKMKEWIGFPSFIKNPVKLNKFYEN
;
A
#
# COMPACT_ATOMS: atom_id res chain seq x y z
N MET A 1 25.80 4.45 9.26
CA MET A 1 25.83 5.43 8.15
C MET A 1 24.57 5.42 7.27
N TYR A 2 24.22 4.37 6.51
CA TYR A 2 23.01 4.43 5.61
C TYR A 2 21.69 4.62 6.37
N PHE A 3 21.37 3.75 7.33
CA PHE A 3 20.12 3.85 8.07
C PHE A 3 20.01 5.11 8.94
N GLU A 4 21.15 5.64 9.42
CA GLU A 4 21.18 6.92 10.14
C GLU A 4 20.79 8.08 9.21
N GLN A 5 21.22 8.05 7.94
CA GLN A 5 20.82 9.05 6.95
C GLN A 5 19.34 8.91 6.57
N VAL A 6 18.84 7.69 6.39
CA VAL A 6 17.42 7.45 6.08
C VAL A 6 16.50 7.89 7.22
N LEU A 7 16.94 7.73 8.47
CA LEU A 7 16.17 8.12 9.66
C LEU A 7 16.51 9.55 10.15
N HIS A 8 17.31 10.29 9.37
CA HIS A 8 17.66 11.65 9.73
C HIS A 8 16.37 12.51 9.80
N GLY A 9 16.19 13.22 10.92
CA GLY A 9 15.01 14.06 11.16
C GLY A 9 13.79 13.32 11.73
N THR A 10 13.82 11.99 11.91
CA THR A 10 12.66 11.23 12.46
C THR A 10 12.71 11.02 13.97
N ASN A 11 13.74 11.54 14.68
CA ASN A 11 14.04 11.21 16.08
C ASN A 11 14.16 9.70 16.36
N LYS A 12 14.46 8.89 15.35
CA LYS A 12 14.70 7.44 15.48
C LYS A 12 16.15 7.15 15.14
N SER A 13 16.75 6.20 15.83
CA SER A 13 18.08 5.69 15.52
C SER A 13 18.06 4.17 15.53
N LEU A 14 18.95 3.57 14.75
CA LEU A 14 19.17 2.13 14.72
C LEU A 14 20.53 1.81 15.36
N PRO A 15 20.58 1.39 16.65
CA PRO A 15 21.83 1.02 17.29
C PRO A 15 22.46 -0.21 16.61
N ALA A 16 23.78 -0.19 16.42
CA ALA A 16 24.49 -1.11 15.53
C ALA A 16 24.63 -2.57 16.04
N SER A 17 24.46 -2.85 17.34
CA SER A 17 24.88 -4.15 17.90
C SER A 17 23.82 -5.25 18.01
N ASP A 18 22.51 -4.94 17.98
CA ASP A 18 21.47 -5.92 18.34
C ASP A 18 20.23 -5.91 17.45
N GLN A 19 20.31 -5.31 16.27
CA GLN A 19 19.16 -5.19 15.38
C GLN A 19 18.94 -6.40 14.48
N LYS A 20 17.72 -6.93 14.53
CA LYS A 20 17.22 -7.94 13.61
C LYS A 20 16.53 -7.25 12.44
N LEU A 21 17.14 -7.34 11.26
CA LEU A 21 16.55 -6.89 10.00
C LEU A 21 15.89 -8.07 9.30
N MET A 22 14.60 -7.95 8.97
CA MET A 22 13.93 -8.92 8.11
C MET A 22 14.28 -8.61 6.66
N ILE A 23 15.06 -9.49 6.03
CA ILE A 23 15.41 -9.37 4.60
C ILE A 23 14.53 -10.32 3.82
N LEU A 24 13.56 -9.77 3.06
CA LEU A 24 12.59 -10.57 2.31
C LEU A 24 13.23 -11.38 1.17
N LEU A 25 14.22 -10.81 0.50
CA LEU A 25 14.88 -11.40 -0.68
C LEU A 25 16.41 -11.33 -0.51
N PRO A 26 17.00 -12.19 0.34
CA PRO A 26 18.42 -12.08 0.69
C PRO A 26 19.35 -12.23 -0.51
N ASP A 27 19.05 -13.14 -1.43
CA ASP A 27 19.93 -13.38 -2.58
C ASP A 27 19.83 -12.26 -3.63
N ALA A 28 18.66 -11.63 -3.78
CA ALA A 28 18.52 -10.44 -4.62
C ALA A 28 19.39 -9.30 -4.08
N VAL A 29 19.38 -9.06 -2.76
CA VAL A 29 20.22 -8.04 -2.12
C VAL A 29 21.70 -8.34 -2.36
N LYS A 30 22.15 -9.59 -2.16
CA LYS A 30 23.54 -9.98 -2.43
C LYS A 30 23.94 -9.74 -3.89
N ASN A 31 23.09 -10.16 -4.83
CA ASN A 31 23.36 -10.01 -6.26
C ASN A 31 23.42 -8.53 -6.67
N ILE A 32 22.52 -7.69 -6.14
CA ILE A 32 22.54 -6.24 -6.38
C ILE A 32 23.83 -5.64 -5.82
N VAL A 33 24.17 -5.93 -4.56
CA VAL A 33 25.40 -5.40 -3.94
C VAL A 33 26.62 -5.82 -4.75
N SER A 34 26.72 -7.09 -5.13
CA SER A 34 27.82 -7.58 -5.98
C SER A 34 27.87 -6.88 -7.33
N TRP A 35 26.73 -6.62 -7.96
CA TRP A 35 26.63 -5.94 -9.25
C TRP A 35 27.01 -4.46 -9.16
N LEU A 36 26.81 -3.82 -8.01
CA LEU A 36 27.11 -2.39 -7.82
C LEU A 36 28.61 -2.10 -7.64
N VAL A 37 29.41 -3.05 -7.16
CA VAL A 37 30.82 -2.83 -6.74
C VAL A 37 31.69 -2.26 -7.86
N ASP A 38 31.52 -2.73 -9.08
CA ASP A 38 32.36 -2.42 -10.24
C ASP A 38 31.75 -1.37 -11.19
N LYS A 39 30.60 -0.78 -10.83
CA LYS A 39 29.87 0.12 -11.72
C LYS A 39 30.38 1.57 -11.61
N PRO A 40 30.44 2.31 -12.73
CA PRO A 40 30.80 3.72 -12.70
C PRO A 40 29.83 4.52 -11.82
N LYS A 41 30.36 5.41 -10.97
CA LYS A 41 29.54 6.30 -10.13
C LYS A 41 28.55 7.14 -10.95
N SER A 42 28.92 7.52 -12.18
CA SER A 42 28.05 8.25 -13.11
C SER A 42 26.84 7.43 -13.54
N LEU A 43 27.01 6.13 -13.79
CA LEU A 43 25.90 5.23 -14.11
C LEU A 43 24.95 5.12 -12.91
N LEU A 44 25.49 4.91 -11.70
CA LEU A 44 24.68 4.82 -10.49
C LEU A 44 23.91 6.12 -10.21
N ALA A 45 24.57 7.27 -10.38
CA ALA A 45 23.93 8.58 -10.23
C ALA A 45 22.80 8.78 -11.24
N ASN A 46 23.01 8.42 -12.51
CA ASN A 46 21.98 8.52 -13.55
C ASN A 46 20.76 7.65 -13.23
N GLU A 47 20.97 6.41 -12.76
CA GLU A 47 19.86 5.53 -12.36
C GLU A 47 19.09 6.09 -11.15
N ILE A 48 19.78 6.65 -10.15
CA ILE A 48 19.13 7.29 -9.00
C ILE A 48 18.29 8.49 -9.47
N ILE A 49 18.87 9.38 -10.28
CA ILE A 49 18.19 10.57 -10.80
C ILE A 49 16.99 10.16 -11.68
N TRP A 50 17.13 9.13 -12.51
CA TRP A 50 16.05 8.64 -13.35
C TRP A 50 14.87 8.12 -12.53
N ASN A 51 15.11 7.41 -11.43
CA ASN A 51 14.04 6.99 -10.52
C ASN A 51 13.31 8.21 -9.92
N VAL A 52 14.03 9.25 -9.50
CA VAL A 52 13.41 10.50 -9.01
C VAL A 52 12.56 11.17 -10.08
N ILE A 53 13.07 11.27 -11.32
CA ILE A 53 12.31 11.85 -12.44
C ILE A 53 11.04 11.04 -12.69
N ARG A 54 11.13 9.71 -12.74
CA ARG A 54 9.99 8.81 -12.99
C ARG A 54 8.89 8.98 -11.94
N ASP A 55 9.26 9.17 -10.68
CA ASP A 55 8.30 9.35 -9.59
C ASP A 55 7.64 10.74 -9.63
N LEU A 56 8.36 11.77 -10.09
CA LEU A 56 7.88 13.16 -10.12
C LEU A 56 7.24 13.58 -11.45
N ILE A 57 7.34 12.77 -12.50
CA ILE A 57 6.95 13.16 -13.87
C ILE A 57 5.50 13.64 -14.00
N ASN A 58 4.58 13.11 -13.19
CA ASN A 58 3.17 13.52 -13.16
C ASN A 58 2.96 14.96 -12.61
N ALA A 59 3.95 15.48 -11.88
CA ALA A 59 3.98 16.84 -11.36
C ALA A 59 4.74 17.81 -12.29
N LEU A 60 5.48 17.31 -13.28
CA LEU A 60 6.23 18.12 -14.24
C LEU A 60 5.34 18.68 -15.36
N PRO A 61 5.80 19.68 -16.13
CA PRO A 61 5.08 20.24 -17.28
C PRO A 61 4.68 19.19 -18.34
N GLU A 62 3.73 19.58 -19.20
CA GLU A 62 3.13 18.71 -20.21
C GLU A 62 4.12 17.91 -21.09
N PRO A 63 5.23 18.49 -21.60
CA PRO A 63 6.17 17.74 -22.44
C PRO A 63 6.76 16.50 -21.76
N PHE A 64 6.99 16.54 -20.45
CA PHE A 64 7.50 15.39 -19.69
C PHE A 64 6.44 14.29 -19.56
N ARG A 65 5.19 14.68 -19.33
CA ARG A 65 4.07 13.75 -19.23
C ARG A 65 3.81 13.07 -20.57
N GLU A 66 3.79 13.83 -21.67
CA GLU A 66 3.66 13.27 -23.02
C GLU A 66 4.77 12.25 -23.35
N ALA A 67 6.00 12.51 -22.91
CA ALA A 67 7.11 11.56 -23.09
C ALA A 67 6.86 10.26 -22.31
N GLN A 68 6.38 10.36 -21.06
CA GLN A 68 5.98 9.18 -20.27
C GLN A 68 4.85 8.40 -20.93
N GLU A 69 3.88 9.10 -21.50
CA GLU A 69 2.73 8.50 -22.16
C GLU A 69 3.14 7.67 -23.36
N LYS A 70 3.99 8.24 -24.23
CA LYS A 70 4.55 7.52 -25.38
C LYS A 70 5.29 6.25 -24.93
N TYR A 71 6.04 6.34 -23.82
CA TYR A 71 6.70 5.18 -23.23
C TYR A 71 5.70 4.13 -22.74
N ILE A 72 4.69 4.51 -21.94
CA ILE A 72 3.69 3.58 -21.38
C ILE A 72 2.85 2.91 -22.48
N GLN A 73 2.48 3.66 -23.52
CA GLN A 73 1.73 3.13 -24.67
C GLN A 73 2.50 2.06 -25.45
N ARG A 74 3.84 2.02 -25.34
CA ARG A 74 4.63 0.97 -25.98
C ARG A 74 4.50 -0.38 -25.28
N PHE A 75 4.28 -0.37 -23.96
CA PHE A 75 4.22 -1.57 -23.12
C PHE A 75 2.81 -1.93 -22.67
N SER A 76 1.84 -1.06 -22.91
CA SER A 76 0.44 -1.26 -22.53
C SER A 76 -0.48 -1.03 -23.72
N ASN A 77 -1.57 -1.79 -23.79
CA ASN A 77 -2.62 -1.58 -24.79
C ASN A 77 -3.55 -0.40 -24.43
N VAL A 78 -3.15 0.44 -23.46
CA VAL A 78 -3.95 1.58 -23.00
C VAL A 78 -3.84 2.71 -24.02
N LYS A 79 -4.97 3.07 -24.63
CA LYS A 79 -5.06 4.21 -25.55
C LYS A 79 -5.46 5.47 -24.78
N GLY A 80 -4.68 6.54 -24.97
CA GLY A 80 -4.97 7.86 -24.40
C GLY A 80 -4.54 8.01 -22.94
N THR A 81 -4.61 9.25 -22.45
CA THR A 81 -4.18 9.63 -21.11
C THR A 81 -5.35 9.78 -20.13
N ALA A 82 -5.10 9.47 -18.86
CA ALA A 82 -5.98 9.96 -17.81
C ALA A 82 -5.99 11.49 -17.86
N SER A 83 -7.18 12.08 -17.93
CA SER A 83 -7.33 13.54 -17.92
C SER A 83 -6.61 14.15 -16.70
N ARG A 84 -6.20 15.42 -16.80
CA ARG A 84 -5.51 16.10 -15.69
C ARG A 84 -6.32 16.04 -14.40
N SER A 85 -7.64 16.20 -14.50
CA SER A 85 -8.57 16.04 -13.38
C SER A 85 -8.45 14.64 -12.74
N LYS A 86 -8.55 13.56 -13.51
CA LYS A 86 -8.40 12.18 -12.98
C LYS A 86 -7.04 11.95 -12.33
N THR A 87 -5.97 12.48 -12.94
CA THR A 87 -4.62 12.39 -12.38
C THR A 87 -4.53 13.12 -11.04
N CYS A 88 -5.05 14.34 -10.93
CA CYS A 88 -5.08 15.10 -9.69
C CYS A 88 -5.94 14.39 -8.63
N THR A 89 -7.13 13.91 -8.98
CA THR A 89 -7.99 13.15 -8.05
C THR A 89 -7.26 11.94 -7.47
N ARG A 90 -6.59 11.15 -8.33
CA ARG A 90 -5.82 9.98 -7.89
C ARG A 90 -4.64 10.37 -6.99
N LEU A 91 -3.91 11.43 -7.33
CA LEU A 91 -2.81 11.93 -6.49
C LEU A 91 -3.35 12.37 -5.12
N THR A 92 -4.40 13.19 -5.09
CA THR A 92 -5.02 13.62 -3.84
C THR A 92 -5.49 12.43 -3.00
N ASP A 93 -6.14 11.43 -3.61
CA ASP A 93 -6.56 10.22 -2.92
C ASP A 93 -5.37 9.41 -2.36
N SER A 94 -4.24 9.35 -3.09
CA SER A 94 -3.05 8.62 -2.62
C SER A 94 -2.39 9.25 -1.40
N TYR A 95 -2.42 10.58 -1.27
CA TYR A 95 -1.81 11.30 -0.13
C TYR A 95 -2.81 11.59 1.01
N PHE A 96 -4.09 11.76 0.69
CA PHE A 96 -5.14 12.17 1.62
C PHE A 96 -6.30 11.17 1.67
N ALA A 97 -6.00 9.87 1.55
CA ALA A 97 -6.95 8.77 1.42
C ALA A 97 -8.11 8.83 2.44
N TYR A 98 -7.84 9.16 3.70
CA TYR A 98 -8.90 9.24 4.71
C TYR A 98 -9.80 10.47 4.56
N ALA A 99 -9.24 11.58 4.05
CA ALA A 99 -10.02 12.80 3.82
C ALA A 99 -10.89 12.64 2.55
N THR A 100 -10.31 12.11 1.47
CA THR A 100 -11.06 11.77 0.25
C THR A 100 -12.10 10.68 0.51
N ALA A 101 -11.78 9.67 1.33
CA ALA A 101 -12.76 8.68 1.77
C ALA A 101 -13.91 9.32 2.56
N LEU A 102 -13.64 10.27 3.47
CA LEU A 102 -14.70 10.97 4.20
C LEU A 102 -15.66 11.70 3.23
N LEU A 103 -15.12 12.41 2.23
CA LEU A 103 -15.92 13.07 1.20
C LEU A 103 -16.80 12.06 0.45
N PHE A 104 -16.20 10.97 -0.02
CA PHE A 104 -16.92 9.91 -0.74
C PHE A 104 -18.04 9.30 0.12
N VAL A 105 -17.75 9.00 1.38
CA VAL A 105 -18.71 8.40 2.32
C VAL A 105 -19.87 9.35 2.59
N ASN A 106 -19.60 10.66 2.76
CA ASN A 106 -20.65 11.65 2.99
C ASN A 106 -21.61 11.76 1.81
N GLU A 107 -21.11 11.64 0.59
CA GLU A 107 -21.92 11.76 -0.62
C GLU A 107 -22.64 10.45 -1.00
N ASN A 108 -22.01 9.29 -0.78
CA ASN A 108 -22.44 8.03 -1.41
C ASN A 108 -22.88 6.94 -0.43
N LEU A 109 -22.60 7.09 0.87
CA LEU A 109 -22.78 6.04 1.88
C LEU A 109 -23.51 6.57 3.13
N SER A 110 -24.37 7.58 2.97
CA SER A 110 -25.20 8.14 4.04
C SER A 110 -26.19 7.13 4.64
N GLU A 111 -26.48 6.02 3.94
CA GLU A 111 -27.33 4.92 4.41
C GLU A 111 -26.51 3.68 4.78
N ASP A 112 -26.40 3.43 6.08
CA ASP A 112 -25.66 2.35 6.77
C ASP A 112 -26.11 0.93 6.36
N ALA A 113 -27.24 0.79 5.65
CA ALA A 113 -27.80 -0.50 5.23
C ALA A 113 -26.82 -1.34 4.40
N ARG A 114 -26.05 -0.72 3.49
CA ARG A 114 -25.06 -1.44 2.66
C ARG A 114 -23.86 -1.95 3.47
N ILE A 115 -23.44 -1.18 4.48
CA ILE A 115 -22.32 -1.54 5.35
C ILE A 115 -22.75 -2.68 6.27
N LYS A 116 -23.97 -2.62 6.82
CA LYS A 116 -24.57 -3.70 7.61
C LYS A 116 -24.70 -4.99 6.82
N ALA A 117 -25.29 -4.94 5.62
CA ALA A 117 -25.42 -6.10 4.76
C ALA A 117 -24.06 -6.72 4.40
N ALA A 118 -23.04 -5.91 4.12
CA ALA A 118 -21.69 -6.40 3.87
C ALA A 118 -21.04 -7.04 5.12
N ALA A 119 -21.30 -6.51 6.31
CA ALA A 119 -20.82 -7.09 7.56
C ALA A 119 -21.51 -8.42 7.90
N GLU A 120 -22.81 -8.52 7.66
CA GLU A 120 -23.58 -9.77 7.79
C GLU A 120 -23.05 -10.83 6.84
N MET A 121 -22.92 -10.51 5.54
CA MET A 121 -22.36 -11.41 4.54
C MET A 121 -20.94 -11.88 4.90
N PHE A 122 -20.08 -10.99 5.41
CA PHE A 122 -18.74 -11.38 5.87
C PHE A 122 -18.80 -12.37 7.03
N ARG A 123 -19.70 -12.19 7.99
CA ARG A 123 -19.86 -13.08 9.14
C ARG A 123 -20.41 -14.43 8.74
N GLU A 124 -21.36 -14.48 7.81
CA GLU A 124 -21.89 -15.71 7.24
C GLU A 124 -20.80 -16.50 6.52
N ILE A 125 -20.06 -15.87 5.60
CA ILE A 125 -18.93 -16.52 4.90
C ILE A 125 -17.88 -17.04 5.89
N LYS A 126 -17.57 -16.25 6.92
CA LYS A 126 -16.62 -16.64 7.97
C LYS A 126 -17.13 -17.85 8.77
N SER A 127 -18.42 -17.91 9.06
CA SER A 127 -19.04 -19.05 9.75
C SER A 127 -18.96 -20.30 8.87
N GLU A 128 -19.41 -20.19 7.61
CA GLU A 128 -19.40 -21.29 6.66
C GLU A 128 -17.99 -21.85 6.45
N PHE A 129 -16.98 -20.98 6.41
CA PHE A 129 -15.59 -21.43 6.32
C PHE A 129 -15.14 -22.17 7.59
N ILE A 130 -15.60 -21.78 8.78
CA ILE A 130 -15.29 -22.50 10.04
C ILE A 130 -15.96 -23.87 10.07
N ASP A 131 -17.18 -23.97 9.56
CA ASP A 131 -17.97 -25.20 9.54
C ASP A 131 -17.39 -26.16 8.49
N GLY A 132 -17.12 -25.67 7.28
CA GLY A 132 -16.50 -26.43 6.20
C GLY A 132 -15.09 -26.93 6.51
N LEU A 133 -14.38 -26.37 7.50
CA LEU A 133 -13.10 -26.92 7.97
C LEU A 133 -13.25 -28.34 8.53
N GLU A 134 -14.37 -28.68 9.16
CA GLU A 134 -14.60 -30.03 9.71
C GLU A 134 -14.73 -31.10 8.63
N GLU A 135 -15.19 -30.71 7.44
CA GLU A 135 -15.39 -31.61 6.31
C GLU A 135 -14.09 -31.88 5.53
N GLN A 136 -13.03 -31.12 5.78
CA GLN A 136 -11.77 -31.24 5.04
C GLN A 136 -10.96 -32.45 5.48
N THR A 137 -10.88 -33.48 4.63
CA THR A 137 -10.15 -34.72 4.91
C THR A 137 -8.64 -34.62 4.76
N TRP A 138 -8.13 -33.60 4.06
CA TRP A 138 -6.70 -33.43 3.79
C TRP A 138 -5.91 -32.77 4.94
N MET A 139 -6.60 -32.18 5.93
CA MET A 139 -5.99 -31.60 7.12
C MET A 139 -6.10 -32.56 8.32
N ASP A 140 -5.09 -32.56 9.20
CA ASP A 140 -5.21 -33.21 10.50
C ASP A 140 -6.01 -32.36 11.51
N ASN A 141 -6.39 -32.99 12.64
CA ASN A 141 -7.18 -32.35 13.70
C ASN A 141 -6.49 -31.13 14.32
N ALA A 142 -5.17 -31.19 14.54
CA ALA A 142 -4.44 -30.10 15.18
C ALA A 142 -4.37 -28.88 14.24
N THR A 143 -4.13 -29.12 12.96
CA THR A 143 -4.15 -28.09 11.90
C THR A 143 -5.53 -27.45 11.76
N ARG A 144 -6.62 -28.25 11.74
CA ARG A 144 -8.00 -27.73 11.74
C ARG A 144 -8.29 -26.83 12.95
N ALA A 145 -7.86 -27.23 14.14
CA ALA A 145 -8.05 -26.43 15.35
C ALA A 145 -7.33 -25.07 15.26
N GLN A 146 -6.11 -25.03 14.70
CA GLN A 146 -5.39 -23.76 14.50
C GLN A 146 -6.03 -22.89 13.41
N ALA A 147 -6.51 -23.49 12.31
CA ALA A 147 -7.23 -22.76 11.26
C ALA A 147 -8.50 -22.10 11.82
N ARG A 148 -9.28 -22.83 12.63
CA ARG A 148 -10.44 -22.27 13.34
C ARG A 148 -10.05 -21.12 14.27
N LEU A 149 -8.97 -21.27 15.03
CA LEU A 149 -8.50 -20.21 15.93
C LEU A 149 -8.12 -18.94 15.15
N LYS A 150 -7.44 -19.10 14.01
CA LYS A 150 -7.07 -17.99 13.12
C LYS A 150 -8.31 -17.27 12.60
N LEU A 151 -9.31 -18.01 12.13
CA LEU A 151 -10.58 -17.44 11.66
C LEU A 151 -11.31 -16.71 12.77
N LYS A 152 -11.44 -17.31 13.96
CA LYS A 152 -12.07 -16.64 15.12
C LYS A 152 -11.39 -15.30 15.44
N LYS A 153 -10.06 -15.22 15.36
CA LYS A 153 -9.27 -14.00 15.59
C LYS A 153 -9.26 -13.00 14.42
N MET A 154 -9.79 -13.37 13.25
CA MET A 154 -9.86 -12.49 12.08
C MET A 154 -10.75 -11.27 12.39
N LYS A 155 -10.19 -10.07 12.23
CA LYS A 155 -10.88 -8.79 12.41
C LYS A 155 -11.63 -8.41 11.14
N GLU A 156 -12.81 -7.82 11.29
CA GLU A 156 -13.60 -7.26 10.20
C GLU A 156 -13.30 -5.76 10.03
N TRP A 157 -13.08 -5.32 8.80
CA TRP A 157 -12.90 -3.91 8.42
C TRP A 157 -13.82 -3.62 7.23
N ILE A 158 -15.04 -3.17 7.51
CA ILE A 158 -16.09 -3.00 6.50
C ILE A 158 -16.36 -1.51 6.26
N GLY A 159 -16.34 -1.09 5.00
CA GLY A 159 -16.58 0.29 4.61
C GLY A 159 -15.39 1.19 4.92
N PHE A 160 -15.49 1.99 5.98
CA PHE A 160 -14.52 3.02 6.31
C PHE A 160 -14.19 3.02 7.81
N PRO A 161 -12.98 3.42 8.22
CA PRO A 161 -12.63 3.46 9.63
C PRO A 161 -13.36 4.61 10.33
N SER A 162 -13.99 4.32 11.47
CA SER A 162 -14.88 5.27 12.16
C SER A 162 -14.22 6.59 12.57
N PHE A 163 -12.89 6.62 12.75
CA PHE A 163 -12.18 7.83 13.15
C PHE A 163 -12.28 8.96 12.12
N ILE A 164 -12.48 8.66 10.82
CA ILE A 164 -12.55 9.69 9.78
C ILE A 164 -13.79 10.57 9.94
N LYS A 165 -14.84 10.09 10.60
CA LYS A 165 -16.05 10.86 10.91
C LYS A 165 -15.87 11.81 12.10
N ASN A 166 -14.75 11.74 12.80
CA ASN A 166 -14.40 12.66 13.88
C ASN A 166 -13.38 13.68 13.34
N PRO A 167 -13.78 14.95 13.12
CA PRO A 167 -12.90 15.97 12.55
C PRO A 167 -11.61 16.18 13.36
N VAL A 168 -11.69 16.11 14.69
CA VAL A 168 -10.51 16.25 15.56
C VAL A 168 -9.51 15.12 15.34
N LYS A 169 -9.99 13.87 15.25
CA LYS A 169 -9.11 12.71 15.00
C LYS A 169 -8.56 12.71 13.58
N LEU A 170 -9.37 13.11 12.59
CA LEU A 170 -8.94 13.19 11.21
C LEU A 170 -7.89 14.30 11.01
N ASN A 171 -8.12 15.50 11.54
CA ASN A 171 -7.15 16.60 11.46
C ASN A 171 -5.85 16.21 12.14
N LYS A 172 -5.92 15.63 13.35
CA LYS A 172 -4.75 15.12 14.07
C LYS A 172 -3.96 14.06 13.29
N PHE A 173 -4.62 13.27 12.44
CA PHE A 173 -3.93 12.31 11.57
C PHE A 173 -3.02 13.00 10.54
N TYR A 174 -3.38 14.21 10.10
CA TYR A 174 -2.63 14.99 9.10
C TYR A 174 -1.83 16.16 9.70
N GLU A 175 -1.71 16.26 11.03
CA GLU A 175 -0.97 17.34 11.71
C GLU A 175 0.57 17.19 11.64
N ASN A 176 1.11 16.09 11.07
CA ASN A 176 2.55 15.86 10.91
C ASN A 176 2.92 15.41 9.49
#